data_AF-A0A5J4N932-F1
#
_entry.id   AF-A0A5J4N932-F1
#
_cell.length_a   1.000
_cell.length_b   1.000
_cell.length_c   1.000
_cell.angle_alpha   90.00
_cell.angle_beta   90.00
_cell.angle_gamma   90.00
#
_symmetry.space_group_name_H-M   'P 1'
#
loop_
_entity.id
_entity.type
_entity.pdbx_description
1 polymer ?
#
loop_
_entity_poly.entity_id
_entity_poly.type
_entity_poly.pdbx_seq_one_letter_code
_entity_poly.pdbx_strand_id
1 'polypeptide(L)'
;MLTDDSDTFWKIFKPPYTEFEKYLNDLRTFQRETCSSFFISTSQTAAMAKKYRGVRLPPGQPYASVVYKCVHCRRRTKASKRFTDYGCSASWVMHYRSDGYRIEKANLQHSHNFQVGNPGLYPRNRRLSPADEVHVYEMMQHFKSTRDLKEYVKRTFAVAMLSQDVNNLRTRHAKQEARKEKAMLKKILKSEKPYSRYIKRES
;
A
#
# COMPACT_ATOMS: atom_id res chain seq x y z
N MET A 1 16.29 -4.31 25.58
CA MET A 1 17.26 -3.99 24.51
C MET A 1 16.52 -3.11 23.53
N LEU A 2 17.01 -1.89 23.30
CA LEU A 2 16.45 -0.99 22.27
C LEU A 2 16.99 -1.48 20.92
N THR A 3 16.11 -1.65 19.94
CA THR A 3 16.52 -1.93 18.55
C THR A 3 16.49 -0.61 17.78
N ASP A 4 17.51 -0.30 16.99
CA ASP A 4 17.57 0.91 16.18
C ASP A 4 17.76 0.53 14.70
N ASP A 5 16.89 1.01 13.83
CA ASP A 5 16.96 0.77 12.39
C ASP A 5 17.29 2.02 11.55
N SER A 6 17.88 3.05 12.19
CA SER A 6 18.30 4.31 11.57
C SER A 6 19.23 4.13 10.36
N ASP A 7 20.26 3.29 10.48
CA ASP A 7 21.24 3.11 9.40
C ASP A 7 20.59 2.55 8.13
N THR A 8 19.79 1.49 8.29
CA THR A 8 19.04 0.88 7.18
C THR A 8 18.02 1.85 6.60
N PHE A 9 17.37 2.65 7.45
CA PHE A 9 16.43 3.67 7.01
C PHE A 9 17.10 4.70 6.10
N TRP A 10 18.20 5.32 6.52
CA TRP A 10 18.88 6.33 5.70
C TRP A 10 19.63 5.73 4.50
N LYS A 11 19.99 4.44 4.57
CA LYS A 11 20.50 3.69 3.42
C LYS A 11 19.44 3.51 2.34
N ILE A 12 18.21 3.17 2.70
CA ILE A 12 17.13 2.88 1.75
C ILE A 12 16.44 4.16 1.28
N PHE A 13 16.02 5.03 2.22
CA PHE A 13 15.25 6.20 1.86
C PHE A 13 16.13 7.30 1.25
N LYS A 14 15.75 7.77 0.05
CA LYS A 14 16.44 8.81 -0.73
C LYS A 14 15.49 9.97 -1.06
N PRO A 15 15.07 10.77 -0.07
CA PRO A 15 14.31 11.99 -0.33
C PRO A 15 15.15 13.04 -1.08
N PRO A 16 14.51 13.97 -1.82
CA PRO A 16 13.07 14.12 -1.98
C PRO A 16 12.48 13.08 -2.95
N TYR A 17 11.25 12.63 -2.68
CA TYR A 17 10.49 11.78 -3.59
C TYR A 17 9.51 12.60 -4.41
N THR A 18 9.75 12.70 -5.72
CA THR A 18 8.79 13.31 -6.66
C THR A 18 7.56 12.44 -6.89
N GLU A 19 7.67 11.13 -6.67
CA GLU A 19 6.57 10.16 -6.85
C GLU A 19 6.27 9.42 -5.54
N PHE A 20 5.01 9.41 -5.13
CA PHE A 20 4.59 8.71 -3.91
C PHE A 20 4.83 7.20 -3.97
N GLU A 21 4.68 6.57 -5.14
CA GLU A 21 4.86 5.13 -5.29
C GLU A 21 6.32 4.71 -5.05
N LYS A 22 7.28 5.54 -5.47
CA LYS A 22 8.71 5.29 -5.18
C LYS A 22 8.97 5.28 -3.67
N TYR A 23 8.40 6.22 -2.93
CA TYR A 23 8.47 6.21 -1.46
C TYR A 23 7.82 4.94 -0.87
N LEU A 24 6.67 4.51 -1.40
CA LEU A 24 6.02 3.29 -0.94
C LEU A 24 6.86 2.03 -1.21
N ASN A 25 7.57 1.98 -2.33
CA ASN A 25 8.50 0.90 -2.63
C ASN A 25 9.64 0.85 -1.62
N ASP A 26 10.30 1.98 -1.36
CA ASP A 26 11.37 2.07 -0.36
C ASP A 26 10.87 1.70 1.03
N LEU A 27 9.66 2.12 1.41
CA LEU A 27 9.03 1.71 2.66
C LEU A 27 8.79 0.20 2.74
N ARG A 28 8.35 -0.44 1.65
CA ARG A 28 8.18 -1.91 1.59
C ARG A 28 9.54 -2.60 1.75
N THR A 29 10.57 -2.13 1.07
CA THR A 29 11.94 -2.67 1.16
C THR A 29 12.45 -2.55 2.59
N PHE A 30 12.40 -1.36 3.18
CA PHE A 30 12.82 -1.10 4.55
C PHE A 30 12.14 -2.02 5.56
N GLN A 31 10.81 -2.10 5.55
CA GLN A 31 10.08 -2.96 6.48
C GLN A 31 10.39 -4.46 6.31
N ARG A 32 10.72 -4.90 5.09
CA ARG A 32 11.12 -6.29 4.83
C ARG A 32 12.54 -6.55 5.33
N GLU A 33 13.48 -5.66 5.04
CA GLU A 33 14.87 -5.79 5.47
C GLU A 33 15.00 -5.75 7.00
N THR A 34 14.29 -4.85 7.66
CA THR A 34 14.37 -4.69 9.12
C THR A 34 13.38 -5.58 9.88
N CYS A 35 12.52 -6.31 9.17
CA CYS A 35 11.39 -7.06 9.74
C CYS A 35 10.46 -6.18 10.61
N SER A 36 10.48 -4.86 10.39
CA SER A 36 9.63 -3.89 11.05
C SER A 36 8.28 -3.77 10.36
N SER A 37 7.38 -2.98 10.94
CA SER A 37 6.07 -2.72 10.35
C SER A 37 5.55 -1.36 10.78
N PHE A 38 5.49 -0.42 9.84
CA PHE A 38 5.00 0.93 10.09
C PHE A 38 3.62 1.15 9.45
N PHE A 39 2.80 1.95 10.12
CA PHE A 39 1.46 2.32 9.68
C PHE A 39 1.26 3.81 9.73
N ILE A 40 0.38 4.30 8.86
CA ILE A 40 -0.11 5.67 8.91
C ILE A 40 -0.93 5.82 10.19
N SER A 41 -0.40 6.58 11.14
CA SER A 41 -1.10 6.93 12.38
C SER A 41 -1.99 8.14 12.17
N THR A 42 -1.46 9.18 11.52
CA THR A 42 -2.20 10.39 11.16
C THR A 42 -1.77 10.86 9.77
N SER A 43 -2.65 11.54 9.06
CA SER A 43 -2.33 12.09 7.74
C SER A 43 -3.15 13.34 7.44
N GLN A 44 -2.57 14.23 6.66
CA GLN A 44 -3.28 15.29 5.97
C GLN A 44 -3.31 14.93 4.48
N THR A 45 -4.50 14.61 3.97
CA THR A 45 -4.68 14.28 2.55
C THR A 45 -4.56 15.52 1.67
N ALA A 46 -4.30 15.34 0.37
CA ALA A 46 -4.33 16.43 -0.61
C ALA A 46 -5.68 17.16 -0.62
N ALA A 47 -6.78 16.43 -0.43
CA ALA A 47 -8.12 17.01 -0.32
C ALA A 47 -8.27 17.91 0.92
N MET A 48 -7.75 17.47 2.07
CA MET A 48 -7.74 18.28 3.30
C MET A 48 -6.84 19.51 3.16
N ALA A 49 -5.65 19.35 2.58
CA ALA A 49 -4.73 20.47 2.35
C ALA A 49 -5.37 21.55 1.46
N LYS A 50 -6.06 21.13 0.38
CA LYS A 50 -6.81 22.04 -0.48
C LYS A 50 -7.94 22.75 0.27
N LYS A 51 -8.75 21.99 1.02
CA LYS A 51 -9.93 22.51 1.72
C LYS A 51 -9.57 23.53 2.82
N TYR A 52 -8.55 23.22 3.63
CA TYR A 52 -8.26 23.97 4.85
C TYR A 52 -7.08 24.94 4.75
N ARG A 53 -6.21 24.78 3.73
CA ARG A 53 -5.02 25.63 3.56
C ARG A 53 -4.90 26.23 2.16
N GLY A 54 -5.82 25.92 1.24
CA GLY A 54 -5.75 26.35 -0.16
C GLY A 54 -4.62 25.69 -0.97
N VAL A 55 -3.83 24.79 -0.37
CA VAL A 55 -2.67 24.16 -1.02
C VAL A 55 -3.13 23.05 -1.95
N ARG A 56 -2.78 23.14 -3.24
CA ARG A 56 -3.02 22.07 -4.22
C ARG A 56 -1.74 21.30 -4.45
N LEU A 57 -1.81 19.98 -4.22
CA LEU A 57 -0.71 19.08 -4.54
C LEU A 57 -0.78 18.67 -6.02
N PRO A 58 0.36 18.34 -6.65
CA PRO A 58 0.36 17.77 -7.98
C PRO A 58 -0.44 16.47 -8.08
N PRO A 59 -0.94 16.12 -9.28
CA PRO A 59 -1.60 14.84 -9.51
C PRO A 59 -0.72 13.66 -9.06
N GLY A 60 -1.36 12.62 -8.53
CA GLY A 60 -0.64 11.43 -8.03
C GLY A 60 -0.06 11.57 -6.62
N GLN A 61 -0.13 12.74 -5.98
CA GLN A 61 0.33 12.96 -4.60
C GLN A 61 -0.85 12.93 -3.61
N PRO A 62 -1.06 11.83 -2.86
CA PRO A 62 -2.27 11.66 -2.05
C PRO A 62 -2.26 12.44 -0.73
N TYR A 63 -1.08 12.81 -0.22
CA TYR A 63 -0.93 13.40 1.11
C TYR A 63 -0.06 14.65 1.10
N ALA A 64 -0.45 15.66 1.88
CA ALA A 64 0.42 16.79 2.21
C ALA A 64 1.35 16.45 3.39
N SER A 65 0.87 15.65 4.33
CA SER A 65 1.69 15.09 5.40
C SER A 65 1.19 13.73 5.87
N VAL A 66 2.10 12.89 6.36
CA VAL A 66 1.79 11.57 6.90
C VAL A 66 2.72 11.29 8.07
N VAL A 67 2.17 10.85 9.20
CA VAL A 67 2.96 10.31 10.31
C VAL A 67 2.91 8.79 10.26
N TYR A 68 4.08 8.18 10.14
CA TYR A 68 4.25 6.74 10.24
C TYR A 68 4.67 6.37 11.65
N LYS A 69 4.04 5.34 12.22
CA LYS A 69 4.38 4.78 13.53
C LYS A 69 4.61 3.28 13.44
N CYS A 70 5.59 2.79 14.19
CA CYS A 70 5.84 1.37 14.30
C CYS A 70 4.65 0.68 14.98
N VAL A 71 4.26 -0.47 14.47
CA VAL A 71 3.23 -1.33 15.07
C VAL A 71 3.79 -2.73 15.16
N HIS A 72 3.78 -3.27 16.37
CA HIS A 72 4.31 -4.60 16.65
C HIS A 72 3.17 -5.55 17.03
N CYS A 73 3.25 -6.82 16.63
CA CYS A 73 2.40 -7.87 17.18
C CYS A 73 3.24 -8.64 18.19
N ARG A 74 3.00 -8.50 19.50
CA ARG A 74 3.42 -9.58 20.42
C ARG A 74 2.59 -10.83 20.11
N ARG A 75 3.14 -12.02 20.41
CA ARG A 75 2.47 -13.31 20.22
C ARG A 75 0.99 -13.22 20.60
N ARG A 76 0.11 -13.81 19.78
CA ARG A 76 -1.34 -13.87 20.00
C ARG A 76 -1.64 -14.32 21.44
N THR A 77 -2.07 -13.40 22.30
CA THR A 77 -2.85 -13.75 23.49
C THR A 77 -4.34 -13.69 23.12
N LYS A 78 -5.21 -14.41 23.83
CA LYS A 78 -6.68 -14.39 23.58
C LYS A 78 -7.26 -12.97 23.58
N ALA A 79 -6.61 -12.02 24.25
CA ALA A 79 -6.99 -10.61 24.34
C ALA A 79 -6.30 -9.69 23.31
N SER A 80 -5.25 -10.15 22.61
CA SER A 80 -4.54 -9.31 21.64
C SER A 80 -5.36 -9.12 20.37
N LYS A 81 -5.85 -7.90 20.15
CA LYS A 81 -6.31 -7.48 18.82
C LYS A 81 -5.12 -7.57 17.85
N ARG A 82 -5.36 -7.96 16.59
CA ARG A 82 -4.30 -7.97 15.59
C ARG A 82 -3.78 -6.53 15.47
N PHE A 83 -2.47 -6.31 15.68
CA PHE A 83 -1.78 -5.01 15.55
C PHE A 83 -2.04 -3.98 16.67
N THR A 84 -2.01 -4.41 17.94
CA THR A 84 -2.01 -3.46 19.07
C THR A 84 -0.74 -2.61 19.04
N ASP A 85 -0.87 -1.28 19.08
CA ASP A 85 0.24 -0.37 19.36
C ASP A 85 0.69 -0.60 20.81
N TYR A 86 1.89 -1.14 20.99
CA TYR A 86 2.46 -1.41 22.32
C TYR A 86 3.25 -0.21 22.87
N GLY A 87 2.99 1.00 22.38
CA GLY A 87 3.68 2.21 22.83
C GLY A 87 5.10 2.30 22.29
N CYS A 88 5.34 1.83 21.06
CA CYS A 88 6.62 2.04 20.41
C CYS A 88 6.75 3.51 19.98
N SER A 89 7.85 4.17 20.37
CA SER A 89 8.10 5.57 20.03
C SER A 89 8.66 5.75 18.61
N ALA A 90 9.07 4.66 17.95
CA ALA A 90 9.59 4.68 16.60
C ALA A 90 8.53 5.22 15.63
N SER A 91 8.85 6.36 15.01
CA SER A 91 7.97 7.09 14.12
C SER A 91 8.76 8.07 13.26
N TRP A 92 8.20 8.43 12.12
CA TRP A 92 8.69 9.56 11.34
C TRP A 92 7.54 10.28 10.67
N VAL A 93 7.82 11.49 10.19
CA VAL A 93 6.86 12.29 9.45
C VAL A 93 7.33 12.44 8.02
N MET A 94 6.43 12.32 7.07
CA MET A 94 6.68 12.62 5.67
C MET A 94 5.84 13.85 5.28
N HIS A 95 6.45 14.83 4.65
CA HIS A 95 5.80 16.07 4.22
C HIS A 95 6.04 16.33 2.74
N TYR A 96 5.01 16.73 2.02
CA TYR A 96 5.16 17.22 0.65
C TYR A 96 5.63 18.67 0.68
N ARG A 97 6.72 18.97 -0.03
CA ARG A 97 7.31 20.30 -0.22
C ARG A 97 7.38 20.62 -1.72
N SER A 98 7.93 21.78 -2.07
CA SER A 98 8.03 22.25 -3.46
C SER A 98 8.76 21.29 -4.40
N ASP A 99 9.68 20.48 -3.87
CA ASP A 99 10.52 19.54 -4.63
C ASP A 99 10.13 18.06 -4.44
N GLY A 100 9.06 17.77 -3.70
CA GLY A 100 8.56 16.41 -3.46
C GLY A 100 8.38 16.07 -1.98
N TYR A 101 8.19 14.78 -1.68
CA TYR A 101 8.12 14.30 -0.31
C TYR A 101 9.49 14.26 0.35
N ARG A 102 9.58 14.88 1.52
CA ARG A 102 10.72 14.81 2.42
C ARG A 102 10.35 14.08 3.69
N ILE A 103 11.34 13.45 4.31
CA ILE A 103 11.20 12.82 5.63
C ILE A 103 11.70 13.82 6.67
N GLU A 104 10.87 14.11 7.65
CA GLU A 104 11.14 15.01 8.77
C GLU A 104 10.93 14.25 10.10
N LYS A 105 11.73 14.58 11.12
CA LYS A 105 11.57 14.07 12.49
C LYS A 105 11.47 12.54 12.58
N ALA A 106 12.50 11.84 12.14
CA ALA A 106 12.60 10.39 12.28
C ALA A 106 13.18 10.00 13.66
N ASN A 107 12.40 9.25 14.44
CA ASN A 107 12.86 8.48 15.57
C ASN A 107 12.72 7.01 15.22
N LEU A 108 13.82 6.27 15.21
CA LEU A 108 13.87 4.88 14.76
C LEU A 108 14.36 3.94 15.86
N GLN A 109 14.27 4.40 17.12
CA GLN A 109 14.52 3.59 18.30
C GLN A 109 13.24 2.86 18.72
N HIS A 110 13.31 1.54 18.76
CA HIS A 110 12.20 0.66 19.09
C HIS A 110 12.32 0.15 20.53
N SER A 111 11.21 0.17 21.24
CA SER A 111 11.08 -0.41 22.60
C SER A 111 10.90 -1.94 22.60
N HIS A 112 11.03 -2.57 21.43
CA HIS A 112 10.89 -4.01 21.24
C HIS A 112 11.90 -4.53 20.22
N ASN A 113 12.16 -5.84 20.27
CA ASN A 113 12.98 -6.52 19.26
C ASN A 113 12.14 -6.86 18.02
N PHE A 114 12.79 -6.97 16.86
CA PHE A 114 12.16 -7.52 15.67
C PHE A 114 12.20 -9.04 15.66
N GLN A 115 11.28 -9.65 14.91
CA GLN A 115 11.29 -11.08 14.61
C GLN A 115 12.19 -11.30 13.39
N VAL A 116 13.50 -11.21 13.61
CA VAL A 116 14.53 -11.30 12.56
C VAL A 116 14.34 -12.57 11.74
N GLY A 117 14.43 -12.43 10.41
CA GLY A 117 14.23 -13.54 9.47
C GLY A 117 12.76 -13.88 9.19
N ASN A 118 11.80 -13.22 9.85
CA ASN A 118 10.37 -13.42 9.61
C ASN A 118 9.61 -12.10 9.35
N PRO A 119 9.96 -11.36 8.27
CA PRO A 119 9.23 -10.15 7.90
C PRO A 119 7.76 -10.45 7.58
N GLY A 120 7.49 -11.69 7.12
CA GLY A 120 6.17 -12.20 6.82
C GLY A 120 5.23 -12.34 8.01
N LEU A 121 5.66 -12.08 9.25
CA LEU A 121 4.75 -12.03 10.40
C LEU A 121 3.67 -10.94 10.23
N TYR A 122 4.06 -9.78 9.70
CA TYR A 122 3.15 -8.66 9.48
C TYR A 122 2.45 -8.77 8.13
N PRO A 123 1.10 -8.68 8.07
CA PRO A 123 0.40 -8.75 6.79
C PRO A 123 0.81 -7.67 5.80
N ARG A 124 1.23 -6.48 6.27
CA ARG A 124 1.70 -5.40 5.40
C ARG A 124 2.95 -5.81 4.61
N ASN A 125 3.86 -6.55 5.23
CA ASN A 125 5.09 -7.04 4.60
C ASN A 125 4.82 -8.19 3.63
N ARG A 126 3.67 -8.86 3.75
CA ARG A 126 3.18 -9.88 2.81
C ARG A 126 2.39 -9.31 1.61
N ARG A 127 2.20 -8.00 1.53
CA ARG A 127 1.52 -7.36 0.38
C ARG A 127 2.49 -7.20 -0.79
N LEU A 128 1.96 -7.48 -1.97
CA LEU A 128 2.59 -7.16 -3.25
C LEU A 128 2.46 -5.65 -3.54
N SER A 129 3.39 -5.10 -4.32
CA SER A 129 3.17 -3.78 -4.91
C SER A 129 2.03 -3.87 -5.94
N PRO A 130 1.38 -2.76 -6.32
CA PRO A 130 0.36 -2.78 -7.37
C PRO A 130 0.88 -3.37 -8.69
N ALA A 131 2.13 -3.09 -9.06
CA ALA A 131 2.75 -3.63 -10.27
C ALA A 131 2.96 -5.15 -10.15
N ASP A 132 3.52 -5.63 -9.04
CA ASP A 132 3.70 -7.07 -8.80
C ASP A 132 2.34 -7.77 -8.73
N GLU A 133 1.32 -7.12 -8.17
CA GLU A 133 -0.03 -7.68 -8.05
C GLU A 133 -0.66 -7.90 -9.42
N VAL A 134 -0.51 -6.96 -10.36
CA VAL A 134 -0.94 -7.10 -11.76
C VAL A 134 -0.22 -8.27 -12.42
N HIS A 135 1.10 -8.35 -12.30
CA HIS A 135 1.88 -9.46 -12.84
C HIS A 135 1.42 -10.81 -12.28
N VAL A 136 1.16 -10.88 -10.99
CA VAL A 136 0.67 -12.11 -10.36
C VAL A 136 -0.75 -12.46 -10.82
N TYR A 137 -1.61 -11.49 -11.11
CA TYR A 137 -2.94 -11.75 -11.67
C TYR A 137 -2.87 -12.42 -13.04
N GLU A 138 -1.98 -11.95 -13.92
CA GLU A 138 -1.75 -12.54 -15.24
C GLU A 138 -1.22 -13.97 -15.12
N MET A 139 -0.28 -14.19 -14.19
CA MET A 139 0.33 -15.49 -13.98
C MET A 139 -0.58 -16.49 -13.25
N MET A 140 -1.54 -16.00 -12.47
CA MET A 140 -2.35 -16.81 -11.54
C MET A 140 -3.10 -17.96 -12.20
N GLN A 141 -3.55 -17.77 -13.44
CA GLN A 141 -4.28 -18.78 -14.21
C GLN A 141 -3.40 -19.97 -14.66
N HIS A 142 -2.08 -19.79 -14.67
CA HIS A 142 -1.13 -20.81 -15.14
C HIS A 142 -0.66 -21.75 -14.01
N PHE A 143 -1.02 -21.49 -12.76
CA PHE A 143 -0.62 -22.32 -11.62
C PHE A 143 -1.70 -23.33 -11.24
N LYS A 144 -1.30 -24.61 -11.14
CA LYS A 144 -2.19 -25.73 -10.77
C LYS A 144 -2.63 -25.70 -9.31
N SER A 145 -1.83 -25.11 -8.42
CA SER A 145 -2.13 -25.08 -6.98
C SER A 145 -1.80 -23.75 -6.30
N THR A 146 -2.47 -23.48 -5.19
CA THR A 146 -2.15 -22.35 -4.29
C THR A 146 -0.71 -22.41 -3.79
N ARG A 147 -0.15 -23.63 -3.62
CA ARG A 147 1.23 -23.81 -3.17
C ARG A 147 2.22 -23.31 -4.22
N ASP A 148 2.02 -23.67 -5.48
CA ASP A 148 2.95 -23.32 -6.56
C ASP A 148 2.96 -21.82 -6.81
N LEU A 149 1.79 -21.18 -6.76
CA LEU A 149 1.68 -19.72 -6.83
C LEU A 149 2.42 -19.01 -5.68
N LYS A 150 2.33 -19.55 -4.45
CA LYS A 150 3.07 -18.98 -3.31
C LYS A 150 4.57 -19.12 -3.48
N GLU A 151 5.03 -20.26 -3.97
CA GLU A 151 6.45 -20.51 -4.21
C GLU A 151 6.98 -19.59 -5.31
N TYR A 152 6.22 -19.41 -6.39
CA TYR A 152 6.52 -18.43 -7.43
C TYR A 152 6.65 -17.02 -6.85
N VAL A 153 5.65 -16.54 -6.12
CA VAL A 153 5.66 -15.19 -5.54
C VAL A 153 6.82 -15.00 -4.55
N LYS A 154 7.14 -16.03 -3.76
CA LYS A 154 8.27 -16.01 -2.84
C LYS A 154 9.59 -15.89 -3.59
N ARG A 155 9.79 -16.63 -4.68
CA ARG A 155 11.02 -16.60 -5.48
C ARG A 155 11.18 -15.31 -6.28
N THR A 156 10.10 -14.84 -6.89
CA THR A 156 10.12 -13.68 -7.80
C THR A 156 10.15 -12.35 -7.05
N PHE A 157 9.41 -12.23 -5.95
CA PHE A 157 9.19 -10.94 -5.26
C PHE A 157 9.70 -10.92 -3.81
N ALA A 158 10.33 -12.00 -3.34
CA ALA A 158 10.74 -12.19 -1.94
C ALA A 158 9.56 -12.05 -0.94
N VAL A 159 8.33 -12.38 -1.36
CA VAL A 159 7.12 -12.26 -0.53
C VAL A 159 6.62 -13.62 -0.07
N ALA A 160 6.73 -13.89 1.22
CA ALA A 160 6.18 -15.10 1.84
C ALA A 160 4.68 -14.93 2.16
N MET A 161 3.81 -15.29 1.22
CA MET A 161 2.35 -15.24 1.41
C MET A 161 1.80 -16.39 2.27
N LEU A 162 0.66 -16.15 2.92
CA LEU A 162 -0.20 -17.21 3.49
C LEU A 162 -1.27 -17.63 2.47
N SER A 163 -1.90 -18.79 2.69
CA SER A 163 -3.01 -19.24 1.83
C SER A 163 -4.19 -18.25 1.85
N GLN A 164 -4.43 -17.60 3.00
CA GLN A 164 -5.43 -16.54 3.10
C GLN A 164 -5.08 -15.32 2.23
N ASP A 165 -3.79 -14.99 2.08
CA ASP A 165 -3.37 -13.87 1.26
C ASP A 165 -3.65 -14.15 -0.23
N VAL A 166 -3.45 -15.39 -0.67
CA VAL A 166 -3.81 -15.85 -2.02
C VAL A 166 -5.33 -15.81 -2.25
N ASN A 167 -6.12 -16.26 -1.28
CA ASN A 167 -7.59 -16.17 -1.39
C ASN A 167 -8.04 -14.71 -1.52
N ASN A 168 -7.47 -13.82 -0.70
CA ASN A 168 -7.76 -12.39 -0.77
C ASN A 168 -7.33 -11.81 -2.13
N LEU A 169 -6.22 -12.27 -2.69
CA LEU A 169 -5.72 -11.86 -4.01
C LEU A 169 -6.73 -12.27 -5.10
N ARG A 170 -7.17 -13.53 -5.12
CA ARG A 170 -8.22 -14.03 -6.02
C ARG A 170 -9.52 -13.23 -5.93
N THR A 171 -9.97 -12.96 -4.71
CA THR A 171 -11.19 -12.16 -4.49
C THR A 171 -11.03 -10.72 -5.01
N ARG A 172 -9.86 -10.10 -4.82
CA ARG A 172 -9.60 -8.75 -5.35
C ARG A 172 -9.58 -8.75 -6.88
N HIS A 173 -8.92 -9.72 -7.49
CA HIS A 173 -8.89 -9.89 -8.95
C HIS A 173 -10.30 -9.98 -9.54
N ALA A 174 -11.12 -10.91 -9.03
CA ALA A 174 -12.49 -11.10 -9.52
C ALA A 174 -13.34 -9.83 -9.40
N LYS A 175 -13.17 -9.07 -8.30
CA LYS A 175 -13.84 -7.78 -8.12
C LYS A 175 -13.36 -6.71 -9.09
N GLN A 176 -12.09 -6.71 -9.47
CA GLN A 176 -11.54 -5.79 -10.46
C GLN A 176 -12.09 -6.10 -11.86
N GLU A 177 -12.10 -7.37 -12.25
CA GLU A 177 -12.63 -7.80 -13.55
C GLU A 177 -14.13 -7.47 -13.68
N ALA A 178 -14.93 -7.79 -12.66
CA ALA A 178 -16.36 -7.44 -12.64
C ALA A 178 -16.60 -5.93 -12.71
N ARG A 179 -15.69 -5.09 -12.18
CA ARG A 179 -15.77 -3.62 -12.32
C ARG A 179 -15.43 -3.16 -13.72
N LYS A 180 -14.41 -3.75 -14.36
CA LYS A 180 -14.03 -3.46 -15.74
C LYS A 180 -15.15 -3.81 -16.71
N GLU A 181 -15.74 -4.99 -16.56
CA GLU A 181 -16.88 -5.45 -17.35
C GLU A 181 -18.08 -4.49 -17.23
N LYS A 182 -18.48 -4.15 -16.00
CA LYS A 182 -19.55 -3.16 -15.76
C LYS A 182 -19.25 -1.79 -16.38
N ALA A 183 -18.00 -1.33 -16.31
CA ALA A 183 -17.59 -0.07 -16.91
C ALA A 183 -17.65 -0.11 -18.45
N MET A 184 -17.29 -1.24 -19.05
CA MET A 184 -17.37 -1.48 -20.49
C MET A 184 -18.81 -1.51 -20.97
N LEU A 185 -19.68 -2.28 -20.32
CA LEU A 185 -21.13 -2.33 -20.62
C LEU A 185 -21.77 -0.94 -20.52
N LYS A 186 -21.41 -0.15 -19.51
CA LYS A 186 -21.91 1.23 -19.36
C LYS A 186 -21.45 2.16 -20.49
N LYS A 187 -20.28 1.92 -21.10
CA LYS A 187 -19.82 2.68 -22.26
C LYS A 187 -20.63 2.30 -23.51
N ILE A 188 -20.84 1.01 -23.74
CA ILE A 188 -21.64 0.48 -24.87
C ILE A 188 -23.07 1.04 -24.83
N LEU A 189 -23.75 0.94 -23.67
CA LEU A 189 -25.11 1.47 -23.49
C LEU A 189 -25.21 3.00 -23.64
N LYS A 190 -24.12 3.73 -23.48
CA LYS A 190 -24.07 5.18 -23.71
C LYS A 190 -23.84 5.53 -25.17
N SER A 191 -23.09 4.72 -25.91
CA SER A 191 -22.89 4.88 -27.35
C SER A 191 -24.12 4.48 -28.18
N GLU A 192 -24.98 3.61 -27.64
CA GLU A 192 -26.19 3.12 -28.32
C GLU A 192 -27.43 4.03 -28.14
N LYS A 193 -27.33 5.16 -27.43
CA LYS A 193 -28.47 6.10 -27.34
C LYS A 193 -28.71 6.75 -28.71
N PRO A 194 -29.85 6.49 -29.40
CA PRO A 194 -30.10 7.06 -30.72
C PRO A 194 -30.40 8.55 -30.62
N TYR A 195 -30.02 9.25 -31.68
CA TYR A 195 -30.30 10.67 -31.96
C TYR A 195 -31.80 10.91 -32.19
N SER A 196 -32.68 10.65 -31.21
CA SER A 196 -34.11 10.99 -31.31
C SER A 196 -34.34 12.41 -30.82
N ARG A 197 -33.99 13.39 -31.66
CA ARG A 197 -34.39 14.80 -31.52
C ARG A 197 -34.76 15.43 -32.85
N TYR A 198 -35.38 14.70 -33.77
CA TYR A 198 -36.05 15.33 -34.92
C TYR A 198 -37.26 14.50 -35.36
N ILE A 199 -38.36 14.61 -34.62
CA ILE A 199 -39.69 14.58 -35.24
C ILE A 199 -40.34 15.89 -34.78
N LYS A 200 -40.07 16.95 -35.55
CA LYS A 200 -40.89 18.16 -35.50
C LYS A 200 -42.28 17.76 -35.98
N ARG A 201 -43.27 18.18 -35.19
CA ARG A 201 -44.68 18.25 -35.58
C ARG A 201 -44.79 19.09 -36.85
N GLU A 202 -45.29 18.49 -37.92
CA GLU A 202 -46.05 19.16 -38.97
C GLU A 202 -47.32 18.30 -39.08
N SER A 203 -48.42 18.78 -38.47
CA SER A 203 -49.49 19.57 -39.11
C SER A 203 -50.60 18.64 -39.56
#